data_AF-A0A8C9UZ35-F1
#
_entry.id   AF-A0A8C9UZ35-F1
#
_cell.length_a   1.000
_cell.length_b   1.000
_cell.length_c   1.000
_cell.angle_alpha   90.00
_cell.angle_beta   90.00
_cell.angle_gamma   90.00
#
_symmetry.space_group_name_H-M   'P 1'
#
loop_
_entity.id
_entity.type
_entity.pdbx_description
1 polymer ?
#
loop_
_entity_poly.entity_id
_entity_poly.type
_entity_poly.pdbx_seq_one_letter_code
_entity_poly.pdbx_strand_id
1 'polypeptide(L)'
;PQPLRPVSPGWALDRLEHRAIDRRRRIVFLQRNGGAGMAALRRALHFVFKVGDRGKTATFYRDVLGMSVLRHEEFEEGCKATCNGPYDGKWSKTMVGFGPEDDHFVAELTYNYGVGEYRLGNDFLGLTLQSSRAISNARRLGWPLSEVGEGVYLAEAPGGYRFYLLDEEQPQKDPVQKVSLAVSDLQCSTHYWSTLLGMQVLERSSEKKSVLLAFTDSQCKLELCDVGGPVDHGTAFGRIAFSCPREQLPEIEALMKKENQKILTPLVSLDTPGKATVEVVILADPDGHEICFVGDEAFRQLSAMDPNGNALLDKAMEADKSNEWFAKHNKQKASA
;
A
#
# COMPACT_ATOMS: atom_id res chain seq x y z
N PRO A 1 -85.80 -6.93 1.74
CA PRO A 1 -85.45 -5.65 1.10
C PRO A 1 -84.18 -5.02 1.71
N GLN A 2 -83.02 -5.32 1.12
CA GLN A 2 -81.89 -4.45 0.76
C GLN A 2 -80.80 -5.35 0.14
N PRO A 3 -80.16 -4.99 -0.98
CA PRO A 3 -79.29 -5.90 -1.72
C PRO A 3 -77.83 -5.84 -1.25
N LEU A 4 -77.15 -6.99 -1.27
CA LEU A 4 -75.71 -7.12 -1.10
C LEU A 4 -74.98 -6.50 -2.31
N ARG A 5 -74.05 -5.56 -2.07
CA ARG A 5 -73.13 -5.04 -3.11
C ARG A 5 -71.94 -5.98 -3.26
N PRO A 6 -71.43 -6.20 -4.49
CA PRO A 6 -70.23 -7.01 -4.72
C PRO A 6 -68.96 -6.20 -4.40
N VAL A 7 -68.00 -6.83 -3.72
CA VAL A 7 -66.67 -6.27 -3.48
C VAL A 7 -65.79 -6.59 -4.71
N SER A 8 -65.33 -5.55 -5.41
CA SER A 8 -64.48 -5.69 -6.59
C SER A 8 -63.05 -6.16 -6.23
N PRO A 9 -62.40 -7.04 -7.01
CA PRO A 9 -61.10 -7.63 -6.64
C PRO A 9 -59.87 -6.71 -6.79
N GLY A 10 -60.07 -5.41 -7.04
CA GLY A 10 -59.00 -4.51 -7.48
C GLY A 10 -58.05 -3.99 -6.40
N TRP A 11 -58.37 -4.12 -5.11
CA TRP A 11 -57.64 -3.42 -4.04
C TRP A 11 -56.51 -4.24 -3.40
N ALA A 12 -56.33 -5.49 -3.82
CA ALA A 12 -55.31 -6.40 -3.32
C ALA A 12 -54.08 -6.49 -4.23
N LEU A 13 -54.23 -6.25 -5.54
CA LEU A 13 -53.12 -6.31 -6.51
C LEU A 13 -52.22 -5.06 -6.44
N ASP A 14 -52.78 -3.86 -6.30
CA ASP A 14 -51.98 -2.61 -6.21
C ASP A 14 -51.05 -2.56 -4.99
N ARG A 15 -51.45 -3.16 -3.86
CA ARG A 15 -50.60 -3.22 -2.65
C ARG A 15 -49.46 -4.24 -2.76
N LEU A 16 -49.63 -5.29 -3.57
CA LEU A 16 -48.59 -6.28 -3.83
C LEU A 16 -47.58 -5.75 -4.85
N GLU A 17 -48.02 -5.05 -5.89
CA GLU A 17 -47.13 -4.42 -6.87
C GLU A 17 -46.33 -3.25 -6.27
N HIS A 18 -46.94 -2.39 -5.46
CA HIS A 18 -46.18 -1.33 -4.77
C HIS A 18 -45.15 -1.87 -3.78
N ARG A 19 -45.45 -2.95 -3.04
CA ARG A 19 -44.47 -3.60 -2.15
C ARG A 19 -43.37 -4.34 -2.92
N ALA A 20 -43.66 -4.87 -4.11
CA ALA A 20 -42.68 -5.53 -4.97
C ALA A 20 -41.76 -4.53 -5.67
N ILE A 21 -42.28 -3.38 -6.11
CA ILE A 21 -41.51 -2.28 -6.70
C ILE A 21 -40.60 -1.64 -5.64
N ASP A 22 -41.08 -1.47 -4.40
CA ASP A 22 -40.29 -0.90 -3.31
C ASP A 22 -39.20 -1.87 -2.81
N ARG A 23 -39.47 -3.19 -2.79
CA ARG A 23 -38.43 -4.21 -2.57
C ARG A 23 -37.42 -4.28 -3.71
N ARG A 24 -37.86 -4.19 -4.98
CA ARG A 24 -36.93 -4.13 -6.13
C ARG A 24 -36.08 -2.86 -6.11
N ARG A 25 -36.65 -1.70 -5.72
CA ARG A 25 -35.89 -0.46 -5.54
C ARG A 25 -34.89 -0.54 -4.37
N ARG A 26 -35.27 -1.16 -3.23
CA ARG A 26 -34.33 -1.44 -2.13
C ARG A 26 -33.22 -2.42 -2.51
N ILE A 27 -33.53 -3.48 -3.25
CA ILE A 27 -32.54 -4.46 -3.73
C ILE A 27 -31.59 -3.81 -4.75
N VAL A 28 -32.10 -2.98 -5.67
CA VAL A 28 -31.26 -2.25 -6.64
C VAL A 28 -30.43 -1.15 -5.95
N PHE A 29 -30.94 -0.51 -4.89
CA PHE A 29 -30.17 0.45 -4.09
C PHE A 29 -29.07 -0.23 -3.25
N LEU A 30 -29.35 -1.40 -2.67
CA LEU A 30 -28.35 -2.22 -1.97
C LEU A 30 -27.34 -2.87 -2.93
N GLN A 31 -27.72 -3.21 -4.17
CA GLN A 31 -26.76 -3.71 -5.18
C GLN A 31 -25.93 -2.61 -5.82
N ARG A 32 -26.42 -1.36 -5.88
CA ARG A 32 -25.63 -0.20 -6.34
C ARG A 32 -24.75 0.41 -5.24
N ASN A 33 -25.15 0.34 -3.97
CA ASN A 33 -24.42 0.96 -2.85
C ASN A 33 -23.79 -0.03 -1.84
N GLY A 34 -24.08 -1.33 -1.94
CA GLY A 34 -23.53 -2.33 -1.02
C GLY A 34 -22.01 -2.48 -1.12
N GLY A 35 -21.46 -2.39 -2.33
CA GLY A 35 -20.01 -2.37 -2.54
C GLY A 35 -19.34 -1.04 -2.15
N ALA A 36 -20.02 0.09 -2.40
CA ALA A 36 -19.51 1.42 -2.09
C ALA A 36 -19.48 1.72 -0.58
N GLY A 37 -20.45 1.21 0.19
CA GLY A 37 -20.49 1.38 1.65
C GLY A 37 -19.44 0.56 2.40
N MET A 38 -19.08 -0.63 1.88
CA MET A 38 -18.06 -1.48 2.50
C MET A 38 -16.62 -1.05 2.16
N ALA A 39 -16.40 -0.49 0.95
CA ALA A 39 -15.10 0.08 0.57
C ALA A 39 -14.74 1.36 1.36
N ALA A 40 -15.73 2.07 1.90
CA ALA A 40 -15.53 3.29 2.69
C ALA A 40 -14.76 3.08 4.02
N LEU A 41 -14.55 1.83 4.43
CA LEU A 41 -13.79 1.45 5.64
C LEU A 41 -12.36 1.00 5.34
N ARG A 42 -11.86 1.18 4.11
CA ARG A 42 -10.51 0.78 3.70
C ARG A 42 -9.52 1.93 3.82
N ARG A 43 -8.27 1.60 4.18
CA ARG A 43 -7.22 2.61 4.43
C ARG A 43 -5.88 2.22 3.82
N ALA A 44 -5.27 3.12 3.06
CA ALA A 44 -3.90 2.98 2.59
C ALA A 44 -2.92 3.07 3.77
N LEU A 45 -2.00 2.10 3.88
CA LEU A 45 -1.11 1.95 5.04
C LEU A 45 0.33 2.31 4.71
N HIS A 46 0.91 1.59 3.75
CA HIS A 46 2.33 1.71 3.44
C HIS A 46 2.69 1.11 2.09
N PHE A 47 3.89 1.47 1.63
CA PHE A 47 4.59 0.76 0.57
C PHE A 47 5.83 0.07 1.13
N VAL A 48 6.03 -1.19 0.74
CA VAL A 48 7.19 -2.01 1.14
C VAL A 48 8.33 -1.79 0.17
N PHE A 49 9.51 -1.45 0.69
CA PHE A 49 10.76 -1.29 -0.05
C PHE A 49 11.80 -2.31 0.42
N LYS A 50 12.48 -2.97 -0.52
CA LYS A 50 13.63 -3.82 -0.22
C LYS A 50 14.89 -2.97 -0.18
N VAL A 51 15.68 -3.08 0.87
CA VAL A 51 16.84 -2.21 1.09
C VAL A 51 18.11 -3.03 1.20
N GLY A 52 19.15 -2.64 0.46
CA GLY A 52 20.46 -3.30 0.49
C GLY A 52 21.45 -2.61 1.43
N ASP A 53 21.44 -1.27 1.47
CA ASP A 53 22.27 -0.45 2.35
C ASP A 53 21.40 0.23 3.41
N ARG A 54 21.35 -0.34 4.62
CA ARG A 54 20.55 0.20 5.74
C ARG A 54 21.03 1.56 6.22
N GLY A 55 22.34 1.81 6.24
CA GLY A 55 22.89 3.05 6.78
C GLY A 55 22.56 4.24 5.89
N LYS A 56 22.76 4.10 4.56
CA LYS A 56 22.35 5.14 3.60
C LYS A 56 20.84 5.29 3.56
N THR A 57 20.09 4.20 3.68
CA THR A 57 18.63 4.23 3.73
C THR A 57 18.15 5.02 4.95
N ALA A 58 18.70 4.75 6.14
CA ALA A 58 18.37 5.50 7.35
C ALA A 58 18.65 7.00 7.20
N THR A 59 19.78 7.37 6.59
CA THR A 59 20.13 8.76 6.28
C THR A 59 19.11 9.41 5.34
N PHE A 60 18.71 8.72 4.28
CA PHE A 60 17.71 9.24 3.34
C PHE A 60 16.36 9.51 4.03
N TYR A 61 15.80 8.51 4.71
CA TYR A 61 14.47 8.64 5.30
C TYR A 61 14.47 9.61 6.49
N ARG A 62 15.47 9.56 7.37
CA ARG A 62 15.52 10.43 8.57
C ARG A 62 16.03 11.83 8.27
N ASP A 63 17.17 11.95 7.60
CA ASP A 63 17.89 13.21 7.54
C ASP A 63 17.54 14.01 6.27
N VAL A 64 17.32 13.32 5.14
CA VAL A 64 16.87 13.96 3.90
C VAL A 64 15.37 14.24 3.97
N LEU A 65 14.53 13.20 4.05
CA LEU A 65 13.08 13.36 4.04
C LEU A 65 12.53 13.98 5.34
N GLY A 66 13.19 13.77 6.47
CA GLY A 66 12.71 14.23 7.77
C GLY A 66 11.70 13.30 8.45
N MET A 67 11.65 12.02 8.06
CA MET A 67 10.80 11.02 8.68
C MET A 67 11.38 10.50 10.01
N SER A 68 10.55 9.85 10.81
CA SER A 68 10.97 9.16 12.04
C SER A 68 10.78 7.66 11.90
N VAL A 69 11.63 6.86 12.56
CA VAL A 69 11.37 5.44 12.74
C VAL A 69 10.22 5.27 13.72
N LEU A 70 9.14 4.63 13.26
CA LEU A 70 7.91 4.43 14.01
C LEU A 70 7.95 3.14 14.81
N ARG A 71 8.53 2.09 14.24
CA ARG A 71 8.81 0.81 14.90
C ARG A 71 9.84 0.02 14.09
N HIS A 72 10.55 -0.87 14.77
CA HIS A 72 11.57 -1.71 14.18
C HIS A 72 11.46 -3.13 14.78
N GLU A 73 11.51 -4.14 13.91
CA GLU A 73 11.43 -5.55 14.29
C GLU A 73 12.53 -6.37 13.60
N GLU A 74 13.10 -7.31 14.34
CA GLU A 74 14.08 -8.28 13.88
C GLU A 74 13.46 -9.68 13.84
N PHE A 75 13.73 -10.42 12.76
CA PHE A 75 13.18 -11.75 12.51
C PHE A 75 14.31 -12.72 12.16
N GLU A 76 14.35 -13.86 12.85
CA GLU A 76 15.40 -14.87 12.63
C GLU A 76 15.11 -15.79 11.44
N GLU A 77 13.85 -15.89 11.01
CA GLU A 77 13.38 -16.76 9.93
C GLU A 77 12.57 -15.97 8.89
N GLY A 78 12.52 -16.50 7.66
CA GLY A 78 11.74 -15.94 6.56
C GLY A 78 10.25 -15.87 6.88
N CYS A 79 9.54 -14.91 6.28
CA CYS A 79 8.13 -14.71 6.56
C CYS A 79 7.25 -15.73 5.80
N LYS A 80 6.28 -16.33 6.49
CA LYS A 80 5.29 -17.27 5.89
C LYS A 80 4.51 -16.69 4.70
N ALA A 81 4.29 -15.38 4.70
CA ALA A 81 3.59 -14.64 3.65
C ALA A 81 4.55 -13.87 2.73
N THR A 82 5.81 -14.32 2.68
CA THR A 82 6.88 -13.78 1.82
C THR A 82 7.03 -12.26 1.93
N CYS A 83 6.73 -11.69 3.10
CA CYS A 83 6.85 -10.24 3.34
C CYS A 83 8.26 -9.72 3.08
N ASN A 84 9.28 -10.56 3.30
CA ASN A 84 10.66 -10.23 3.01
C ASN A 84 11.13 -10.60 1.60
N GLY A 85 10.26 -11.18 0.77
CA GLY A 85 10.58 -11.79 -0.52
C GLY A 85 10.82 -13.30 -0.42
N PRO A 86 11.40 -13.93 -1.46
CA PRO A 86 11.67 -15.37 -1.51
C PRO A 86 12.94 -15.78 -0.73
N TYR A 87 13.35 -15.00 0.28
CA TYR A 87 14.63 -15.20 0.96
C TYR A 87 14.45 -15.92 2.30
N ASP A 88 15.22 -16.99 2.46
CA ASP A 88 15.32 -17.74 3.71
C ASP A 88 16.49 -17.20 4.53
N GLY A 89 16.19 -16.55 5.67
CA GLY A 89 17.20 -16.09 6.60
C GLY A 89 16.76 -14.89 7.43
N LYS A 90 17.72 -14.38 8.22
CA LYS A 90 17.50 -13.22 9.08
C LYS A 90 17.16 -11.98 8.26
N TRP A 91 16.13 -11.26 8.70
CA TRP A 91 15.69 -10.01 8.09
C TRP A 91 15.13 -9.07 9.16
N SER A 92 15.06 -7.78 8.82
CA SER A 92 14.47 -6.77 9.68
C SER A 92 13.40 -5.99 8.94
N LYS A 93 12.39 -5.54 9.68
CA LYS A 93 11.35 -4.62 9.23
C LYS A 93 11.49 -3.30 9.97
N THR A 94 11.47 -2.19 9.24
CA THR A 94 11.49 -0.85 9.84
C THR A 94 10.41 0.00 9.22
N MET A 95 9.47 0.49 10.02
CA MET A 95 8.46 1.42 9.55
C MET A 95 8.96 2.84 9.74
N VAL A 96 8.92 3.65 8.69
CA VAL A 96 9.35 5.05 8.72
C VAL A 96 8.30 5.95 8.08
N GLY A 97 8.00 7.07 8.71
CA GLY A 97 6.97 8.01 8.22
C GLY A 97 7.01 9.37 8.92
N PHE A 98 6.08 10.23 8.54
CA PHE A 98 5.93 11.57 9.13
C PHE A 98 5.08 11.58 10.41
N GLY A 99 4.39 10.49 10.71
CA GLY A 99 3.54 10.34 11.89
C GLY A 99 3.08 8.89 12.10
N PRO A 100 2.19 8.65 13.08
CA PRO A 100 1.69 7.31 13.41
C PRO A 100 1.05 6.58 12.22
N GLU A 101 1.20 5.26 12.18
CA GLU A 101 0.61 4.40 11.13
C GLU A 101 -0.92 4.36 11.14
N ASP A 102 -1.58 4.92 12.16
CA ASP A 102 -3.05 4.99 12.27
C ASP A 102 -3.67 5.98 11.26
N ASP A 103 -2.95 7.04 10.91
CA ASP A 103 -3.41 8.15 10.08
C ASP A 103 -2.40 8.62 9.01
N HIS A 104 -1.20 8.03 8.95
CA HIS A 104 -0.20 8.30 7.91
C HIS A 104 0.04 7.10 7.00
N PHE A 105 0.36 7.40 5.74
CA PHE A 105 0.96 6.46 4.82
C PHE A 105 2.48 6.44 5.01
N VAL A 106 3.05 5.27 5.26
CA VAL A 106 4.45 5.13 5.67
C VAL A 106 5.24 4.24 4.71
N ALA A 107 6.56 4.19 4.87
CA ALA A 107 7.41 3.24 4.18
C ALA A 107 7.75 2.06 5.10
N GLU A 108 7.53 0.83 4.64
CA GLU A 108 8.03 -0.38 5.28
C GLU A 108 9.37 -0.75 4.63
N LEU A 109 10.46 -0.69 5.39
CA LEU A 109 11.80 -1.01 4.91
C LEU A 109 12.16 -2.44 5.31
N THR A 110 12.34 -3.29 4.31
CA THR A 110 12.71 -4.70 4.45
C THR A 110 14.19 -4.86 4.13
N TYR A 111 14.98 -5.23 5.13
CA TYR A 111 16.39 -5.56 4.94
C TYR A 111 16.62 -7.05 5.17
N ASN A 112 17.20 -7.72 4.18
CA ASN A 112 17.63 -9.12 4.31
C ASN A 112 19.16 -9.15 4.52
N TYR A 113 19.62 -9.74 5.62
CA TYR A 113 21.03 -9.65 6.05
C TYR A 113 22.04 -10.19 5.03
N GLY A 114 21.62 -11.14 4.19
CA GLY A 114 22.45 -11.76 3.16
C GLY A 114 22.40 -11.10 1.78
N VAL A 115 21.55 -10.08 1.58
CA VAL A 115 21.29 -9.47 0.27
C VAL A 115 21.75 -8.02 0.28
N GLY A 116 22.58 -7.64 -0.70
CA GLY A 116 23.20 -6.32 -0.77
C GLY A 116 22.60 -5.41 -1.84
N GLU A 117 21.94 -5.99 -2.84
CA GLU A 117 21.38 -5.28 -3.98
C GLU A 117 20.14 -6.00 -4.51
N TYR A 118 19.21 -5.23 -5.05
CA TYR A 118 18.02 -5.71 -5.72
C TYR A 118 17.92 -5.01 -7.07
N ARG A 119 17.70 -5.77 -8.14
CA ARG A 119 17.47 -5.21 -9.47
C ARG A 119 16.15 -4.44 -9.49
N LEU A 120 16.22 -3.13 -9.70
CA LEU A 120 15.05 -2.29 -9.91
C LEU A 120 14.41 -2.59 -11.27
N GLY A 121 13.08 -2.71 -11.26
CA GLY A 121 12.25 -2.84 -12.44
C GLY A 121 11.83 -1.49 -13.02
N ASN A 122 10.75 -1.48 -13.80
CA ASN A 122 10.03 -0.28 -14.22
C ASN A 122 8.62 -0.18 -13.57
N ASP A 123 8.34 -1.03 -12.59
CA ASP A 123 7.03 -1.20 -11.94
C ASP A 123 6.68 -0.06 -10.97
N PHE A 124 7.63 0.31 -10.10
CA PHE A 124 7.49 1.44 -9.19
C PHE A 124 7.99 2.73 -9.84
N LEU A 125 7.09 3.69 -10.08
CA LEU A 125 7.42 4.94 -10.76
C LEU A 125 7.77 6.08 -9.79
N GLY A 126 7.30 5.99 -8.55
CA GLY A 126 7.76 6.85 -7.46
C GLY A 126 6.74 7.07 -6.35
N LEU A 127 7.23 7.66 -5.26
CA LEU A 127 6.41 8.18 -4.16
C LEU A 127 6.48 9.71 -4.17
N THR A 128 5.33 10.37 -4.18
CA THR A 128 5.27 11.85 -4.15
C THR A 128 4.92 12.33 -2.75
N LEU A 129 5.67 13.32 -2.26
CA LEU A 129 5.42 13.96 -0.96
C LEU A 129 5.64 15.47 -1.03
N GLN A 130 4.95 16.19 -0.14
CA GLN A 130 4.99 17.65 -0.05
C GLN A 130 5.93 18.10 1.06
N SER A 131 7.10 18.65 0.73
CA SER A 131 8.09 19.05 1.75
C SER A 131 9.25 19.89 1.20
N SER A 132 9.11 21.22 1.25
CA SER A 132 10.21 22.17 1.03
C SER A 132 11.37 21.97 2.01
N ARG A 133 11.07 21.46 3.22
CA ARG A 133 12.08 21.04 4.21
C ARG A 133 12.93 19.88 3.72
N ALA A 134 12.34 18.86 3.07
CA ALA A 134 13.09 17.72 2.55
C ALA A 134 14.04 18.15 1.42
N ILE A 135 13.60 19.08 0.56
CA ILE A 135 14.43 19.69 -0.47
C ILE A 135 15.60 20.46 0.15
N SER A 136 15.33 21.29 1.16
CA SER A 136 16.35 22.04 1.89
C SER A 136 17.36 21.12 2.59
N ASN A 137 16.88 20.04 3.20
CA ASN A 137 17.73 19.00 3.81
C ASN A 137 18.61 18.30 2.78
N ALA A 138 18.04 17.88 1.64
CA ALA A 138 18.78 17.25 0.54
C ALA A 138 19.94 18.15 0.08
N ARG A 139 19.65 19.44 -0.20
CA ARG A 139 20.66 20.43 -0.59
C ARG A 139 21.77 20.59 0.46
N ARG A 140 21.38 20.70 1.73
CA ARG A 140 22.32 20.85 2.85
C ARG A 140 23.23 19.63 3.02
N LEU A 141 22.70 18.43 2.82
CA LEU A 141 23.43 17.17 2.94
C LEU A 141 24.19 16.79 1.66
N GLY A 142 24.03 17.56 0.57
CA GLY A 142 24.59 17.20 -0.73
C GLY A 142 23.95 15.95 -1.34
N TRP A 143 22.71 15.61 -0.95
CA TRP A 143 21.97 14.50 -1.55
C TRP A 143 21.55 14.89 -2.98
N PRO A 144 21.76 14.02 -4.00
CA PRO A 144 21.40 14.33 -5.38
C PRO A 144 19.92 14.71 -5.52
N LEU A 145 19.68 15.82 -6.20
CA LEU A 145 18.35 16.37 -6.41
C LEU A 145 18.28 17.00 -7.79
N SER A 146 17.26 16.63 -8.56
CA SER A 146 17.04 17.14 -9.92
C SER A 146 15.65 17.76 -10.03
N GLU A 147 15.55 18.99 -10.52
CA GLU A 147 14.23 19.59 -10.82
C GLU A 147 13.68 18.96 -12.11
N VAL A 148 12.49 18.35 -12.02
CA VAL A 148 11.85 17.60 -13.12
C VAL A 148 10.54 18.22 -13.60
N GLY A 149 10.16 19.34 -12.99
CA GLY A 149 9.00 20.16 -13.30
C GLY A 149 9.02 21.37 -12.39
N GLU A 150 8.23 22.39 -12.70
CA GLU A 150 8.15 23.60 -11.87
C GLU A 150 7.77 23.23 -10.43
N GLY A 151 8.69 23.47 -9.48
CA GLY A 151 8.47 23.15 -8.06
C GLY A 151 8.47 21.65 -7.73
N VAL A 152 8.92 20.78 -8.63
CA VAL A 152 8.98 19.32 -8.41
C VAL A 152 10.41 18.83 -8.53
N TYR A 153 10.93 18.27 -7.44
CA TYR A 153 12.30 17.77 -7.37
C TYR A 153 12.32 16.25 -7.22
N LEU A 154 13.10 15.57 -8.05
CA LEU A 154 13.38 14.14 -7.95
C LEU A 154 14.60 13.91 -7.05
N ALA A 155 14.42 13.11 -6.01
CA ALA A 155 15.47 12.46 -5.25
C ALA A 155 15.35 10.95 -5.39
N GLU A 156 16.47 10.23 -5.34
CA GLU A 156 16.47 8.77 -5.33
C GLU A 156 16.89 8.27 -3.95
N ALA A 157 16.12 7.35 -3.39
CA ALA A 157 16.53 6.58 -2.23
C ALA A 157 17.59 5.55 -2.64
N PRO A 158 18.40 5.02 -1.70
CA PRO A 158 19.30 3.91 -2.00
C PRO A 158 18.53 2.73 -2.62
N GLY A 159 19.07 2.17 -3.70
CA GLY A 159 18.38 1.18 -4.55
C GLY A 159 17.69 1.78 -5.79
N GLY A 160 17.68 3.11 -5.94
CA GLY A 160 17.15 3.80 -7.13
C GLY A 160 15.66 4.14 -7.06
N TYR A 161 15.00 3.92 -5.91
CA TYR A 161 13.59 4.24 -5.74
C TYR A 161 13.35 5.76 -5.83
N ARG A 162 12.45 6.17 -6.72
CA ARG A 162 12.18 7.59 -6.99
C ARG A 162 11.24 8.21 -5.96
N PHE A 163 11.64 9.38 -5.46
CA PHE A 163 10.83 10.23 -4.61
C PHE A 163 10.69 11.61 -5.26
N TYR A 164 9.44 12.03 -5.49
CA TYR A 164 9.12 13.36 -6.01
C TYR A 164 8.74 14.28 -4.84
N LEU A 165 9.55 15.30 -4.62
CA LEU A 165 9.39 16.29 -3.56
C LEU A 165 8.74 17.54 -4.16
N LEU A 166 7.52 17.85 -3.71
CA LEU A 166 6.85 19.10 -4.06
C LEU A 166 7.40 20.22 -3.15
N ASP A 167 7.85 21.31 -3.76
CA ASP A 167 8.44 22.47 -3.07
C ASP A 167 7.37 23.37 -2.46
N GLU A 168 6.64 22.82 -1.50
CA GLU A 168 5.65 23.51 -0.70
C GLU A 168 5.86 23.19 0.78
N GLU A 169 5.37 24.04 1.67
CA GLU A 169 5.40 23.77 3.11
C GLU A 169 4.68 22.45 3.44
N GLN A 170 5.22 21.72 4.42
CA GLN A 170 4.58 20.48 4.87
C GLN A 170 3.18 20.78 5.42
N PRO A 171 2.15 20.02 4.99
CA PRO A 171 0.81 20.20 5.54
C PRO A 171 0.74 19.76 7.00
N GLN A 172 -0.32 20.17 7.71
CA GLN A 172 -0.60 19.70 9.09
C GLN A 172 -1.02 18.22 9.16
N LYS A 173 -1.35 17.63 8.01
CA LYS A 173 -1.70 16.22 7.83
C LYS A 173 -0.52 15.50 7.17
N ASP A 174 -0.70 14.22 6.85
CA ASP A 174 0.30 13.43 6.14
C ASP A 174 0.84 14.15 4.88
N PRO A 175 2.17 14.41 4.80
CA PRO A 175 2.81 14.97 3.62
C PRO A 175 2.84 14.04 2.41
N VAL A 176 2.68 12.71 2.60
CA VAL A 176 2.69 11.76 1.49
C VAL A 176 1.41 11.90 0.65
N GLN A 177 1.58 12.15 -0.64
CA GLN A 177 0.47 12.43 -1.55
C GLN A 177 0.01 11.18 -2.30
N LYS A 178 0.95 10.47 -2.92
CA LYS A 178 0.64 9.32 -3.77
C LYS A 178 1.80 8.36 -3.97
N VAL A 179 1.46 7.12 -4.32
CA VAL A 179 2.35 6.14 -4.94
C VAL A 179 1.94 5.97 -6.40
N SER A 180 2.92 6.00 -7.31
CA SER A 180 2.71 5.84 -8.74
C SER A 180 3.27 4.49 -9.21
N LEU A 181 2.43 3.68 -9.85
CA LEU A 181 2.77 2.36 -10.38
C LEU A 181 2.57 2.31 -11.89
N ALA A 182 3.46 1.59 -12.58
CA ALA A 182 3.36 1.32 -14.00
C ALA A 182 2.28 0.27 -14.28
N VAL A 183 1.49 0.47 -15.32
CA VAL A 183 0.53 -0.53 -15.81
C VAL A 183 0.66 -0.69 -17.32
N SER A 184 0.33 -1.87 -17.83
CA SER A 184 0.34 -2.15 -19.27
C SER A 184 -0.99 -1.85 -19.96
N ASP A 185 -2.10 -1.85 -19.20
CA ASP A 185 -3.44 -1.53 -19.69
C ASP A 185 -4.23 -0.77 -18.61
N LEU A 186 -4.37 0.55 -18.80
CA LEU A 186 -5.12 1.40 -17.87
C LEU A 186 -6.57 0.99 -17.69
N GLN A 187 -7.23 0.47 -18.72
CA GLN A 187 -8.64 0.08 -18.62
C GLN A 187 -8.77 -1.17 -17.74
N CYS A 188 -7.91 -2.16 -17.96
CA CYS A 188 -7.86 -3.38 -17.16
C CYS A 188 -7.53 -3.06 -15.69
N SER A 189 -6.47 -2.28 -15.46
CA SER A 189 -6.02 -1.95 -14.10
C SER A 189 -7.01 -1.02 -13.39
N THR A 190 -7.63 -0.06 -14.10
CA THR A 190 -8.75 0.73 -13.54
C THR A 190 -9.91 -0.15 -13.13
N HIS A 191 -10.31 -1.12 -13.95
CA HIS A 191 -11.40 -2.03 -13.62
C HIS A 191 -11.08 -2.82 -12.35
N TYR A 192 -9.89 -3.38 -12.26
CA TYR A 192 -9.44 -4.11 -11.08
C TYR A 192 -9.50 -3.25 -9.81
N TRP A 193 -8.79 -2.11 -9.81
CA TRP A 193 -8.64 -1.26 -8.63
C TRP A 193 -9.94 -0.55 -8.23
N SER A 194 -10.73 -0.09 -9.20
CA SER A 194 -11.96 0.64 -8.92
C SER A 194 -13.18 -0.26 -8.78
N THR A 195 -13.39 -1.20 -9.70
CA THR A 195 -14.62 -2.00 -9.73
C THR A 195 -14.55 -3.18 -8.75
N LEU A 196 -13.40 -3.86 -8.64
CA LEU A 196 -13.26 -5.02 -7.77
C LEU A 196 -12.82 -4.61 -6.36
N LEU A 197 -11.79 -3.77 -6.26
CA LEU A 197 -11.26 -3.34 -4.96
C LEU A 197 -11.96 -2.12 -4.38
N GLY A 198 -12.81 -1.42 -5.14
CA GLY A 198 -13.69 -0.37 -4.62
C GLY A 198 -13.02 1.00 -4.45
N MET A 199 -11.86 1.25 -5.06
CA MET A 199 -11.29 2.59 -5.10
C MET A 199 -12.11 3.54 -5.99
N GLN A 200 -12.21 4.80 -5.59
CA GLN A 200 -12.82 5.85 -6.39
C GLN A 200 -11.80 6.40 -7.38
N VAL A 201 -12.22 6.57 -8.64
CA VAL A 201 -11.43 7.29 -9.64
C VAL A 201 -11.58 8.79 -9.38
N LEU A 202 -10.49 9.44 -9.00
CA LEU A 202 -10.44 10.87 -8.70
C LEU A 202 -10.13 11.68 -9.95
N GLU A 203 -9.17 11.21 -10.76
CA GLU A 203 -8.71 11.91 -11.96
C GLU A 203 -8.36 10.91 -13.07
N ARG A 204 -8.56 11.32 -14.32
CA ARG A 204 -8.04 10.65 -15.52
C ARG A 204 -7.29 11.67 -16.37
N SER A 205 -6.03 11.40 -16.69
CA SER A 205 -5.22 12.23 -17.56
C SER A 205 -4.89 11.49 -18.85
N SER A 206 -5.40 11.97 -19.98
CA SER A 206 -5.04 11.44 -21.30
C SER A 206 -3.63 11.83 -21.72
N GLU A 207 -3.17 13.02 -21.32
CA GLU A 207 -1.82 13.53 -21.59
C GLU A 207 -0.75 12.70 -20.87
N LYS A 208 -0.92 12.49 -19.56
CA LYS A 208 0.01 11.68 -18.75
C LYS A 208 -0.22 10.18 -18.92
N LYS A 209 -1.29 9.79 -19.61
CA LYS A 209 -1.81 8.42 -19.64
C LYS A 209 -1.84 7.82 -18.24
N SER A 210 -2.60 8.45 -17.35
CA SER A 210 -2.70 8.02 -15.96
C SER A 210 -4.11 8.11 -15.38
N VAL A 211 -4.35 7.34 -14.32
CA VAL A 211 -5.58 7.34 -13.52
C VAL A 211 -5.22 7.43 -12.05
N LEU A 212 -5.80 8.41 -11.34
CA LEU A 212 -5.61 8.62 -9.92
C LEU A 212 -6.79 8.03 -9.14
N LEU A 213 -6.49 7.21 -8.12
CA LEU A 213 -7.45 6.44 -7.34
C LEU A 213 -7.23 6.63 -5.84
N ALA A 214 -8.30 6.55 -5.06
CA ALA A 214 -8.22 6.47 -3.60
C ALA A 214 -9.45 5.81 -2.99
N PHE A 215 -9.35 5.33 -1.75
CA PHE A 215 -10.54 4.97 -0.97
C PHE A 215 -11.27 6.20 -0.42
N THR A 216 -10.52 7.23 0.00
CA THR A 216 -11.04 8.51 0.49
C THR A 216 -10.09 9.65 0.10
N ASP A 217 -10.59 10.87 -0.01
CA ASP A 217 -9.82 12.04 -0.47
C ASP A 217 -8.64 12.41 0.47
N SER A 218 -8.76 12.05 1.75
CA SER A 218 -7.76 12.39 2.77
C SER A 218 -6.56 11.45 2.80
N GLN A 219 -6.65 10.26 2.20
CA GLN A 219 -5.58 9.26 2.23
C GLN A 219 -4.54 9.47 1.12
N CYS A 220 -3.39 8.80 1.24
CA CYS A 220 -2.45 8.63 0.13
C CYS A 220 -3.15 7.97 -1.07
N LYS A 221 -2.91 8.51 -2.27
CA LYS A 221 -3.54 8.07 -3.51
C LYS A 221 -2.68 7.03 -4.22
N LEU A 222 -3.32 6.23 -5.07
CA LEU A 222 -2.66 5.36 -6.03
C LEU A 222 -2.78 5.98 -7.42
N GLU A 223 -1.67 6.24 -8.09
CA GLU A 223 -1.64 6.65 -9.48
C GLU A 223 -1.19 5.47 -10.35
N LEU A 224 -2.01 5.09 -11.31
CA LEU A 224 -1.66 4.08 -12.32
C LEU A 224 -1.23 4.83 -13.58
N CYS A 225 -0.06 4.52 -14.13
CA CYS A 225 0.49 5.16 -15.32
C CYS A 225 0.75 4.11 -16.41
N ASP A 226 0.16 4.30 -17.59
CA ASP A 226 0.44 3.47 -18.76
C ASP A 226 1.87 3.70 -19.24
N VAL A 227 2.71 2.66 -19.21
CA VAL A 227 4.10 2.73 -19.67
C VAL A 227 4.28 2.32 -21.14
N GLY A 228 3.21 1.96 -21.84
CA GLY A 228 3.20 1.60 -23.25
C GLY A 228 3.89 0.27 -23.57
N GLY A 229 4.05 -0.60 -22.57
CA GLY A 229 4.78 -1.86 -22.68
C GLY A 229 4.61 -2.75 -21.44
N PRO A 230 5.31 -3.90 -21.39
CA PRO A 230 5.24 -4.79 -20.25
C PRO A 230 5.83 -4.16 -18.99
N VAL A 231 5.26 -4.53 -17.84
CA VAL A 231 5.78 -4.19 -16.52
C VAL A 231 6.81 -5.24 -16.10
N ASP A 232 8.05 -4.79 -15.87
CA ASP A 232 9.15 -5.57 -15.29
C ASP A 232 9.26 -5.20 -13.81
N HIS A 233 9.00 -6.16 -12.93
CA HIS A 233 9.09 -6.00 -11.49
C HIS A 233 10.53 -6.01 -10.95
N GLY A 234 11.48 -6.51 -11.73
CA GLY A 234 12.81 -6.77 -11.19
C GLY A 234 12.75 -7.72 -9.99
N THR A 235 13.65 -7.52 -9.05
CA THR A 235 13.65 -8.18 -7.73
C THR A 235 13.44 -7.21 -6.59
N ALA A 236 13.57 -5.90 -6.88
CA ALA A 236 13.33 -4.79 -5.97
C ALA A 236 11.84 -4.44 -5.81
N PHE A 237 10.93 -5.13 -6.53
CA PHE A 237 9.49 -4.91 -6.44
C PHE A 237 9.02 -4.85 -4.99
N GLY A 238 8.11 -3.91 -4.77
CA GLY A 238 7.49 -3.67 -3.48
C GLY A 238 6.11 -4.31 -3.36
N ARG A 239 5.41 -3.90 -2.32
CA ARG A 239 4.02 -4.28 -2.05
C ARG A 239 3.31 -3.08 -1.45
N ILE A 240 2.12 -2.76 -1.94
CA ILE A 240 1.26 -1.75 -1.32
C ILE A 240 0.29 -2.42 -0.36
N ALA A 241 0.08 -1.83 0.82
CA ALA A 241 -0.78 -2.41 1.85
C ALA A 241 -1.98 -1.51 2.16
N PHE A 242 -3.12 -2.15 2.39
CA PHE A 242 -4.37 -1.53 2.80
C PHE A 242 -4.94 -2.28 4.01
N SER A 243 -5.57 -1.57 4.94
CA SER A 243 -6.43 -2.20 5.93
C SER A 243 -7.89 -2.19 5.48
N CYS A 244 -8.65 -3.15 6.01
CA CYS A 244 -10.10 -3.20 5.97
C CYS A 244 -10.61 -3.83 7.27
N PRO A 245 -11.90 -3.71 7.63
CA PRO A 245 -12.46 -4.54 8.70
C PRO A 245 -12.11 -6.00 8.46
N ARG A 246 -11.64 -6.72 9.50
CA ARG A 246 -11.20 -8.12 9.38
C ARG A 246 -12.23 -9.00 8.67
N GLU A 247 -13.52 -8.78 8.93
CA GLU A 247 -14.63 -9.52 8.31
C GLU A 247 -14.68 -9.41 6.77
N GLN A 248 -14.07 -8.40 6.17
CA GLN A 248 -14.00 -8.25 4.71
C GLN A 248 -12.92 -9.12 4.06
N LEU A 249 -11.92 -9.63 4.80
CA LEU A 249 -10.83 -10.40 4.20
C LEU A 249 -11.32 -11.67 3.47
N PRO A 250 -12.20 -12.51 4.06
CA PRO A 250 -12.76 -13.66 3.34
C PRO A 250 -13.59 -13.25 2.12
N GLU A 251 -14.26 -12.10 2.16
CA GLU A 251 -15.06 -11.57 1.05
C GLU A 251 -14.18 -11.11 -0.11
N ILE A 252 -13.07 -10.43 0.18
CA ILE A 252 -12.06 -10.04 -0.82
C ILE A 252 -11.51 -11.30 -1.49
N GLU A 253 -11.11 -12.32 -0.71
CA GLU A 253 -10.61 -13.58 -1.27
C GLU A 253 -11.67 -14.27 -2.16
N ALA A 254 -12.92 -14.34 -1.69
CA ALA A 254 -14.01 -14.94 -2.44
C ALA A 254 -14.30 -14.18 -3.74
N LEU A 255 -14.26 -12.85 -3.71
CA LEU A 255 -14.41 -12.01 -4.90
C LEU A 255 -13.28 -12.28 -5.91
N MET A 256 -12.02 -12.30 -5.47
CA MET A 256 -10.88 -12.55 -6.36
C MET A 256 -10.95 -13.94 -6.99
N LYS A 257 -11.39 -14.97 -6.25
CA LYS A 257 -11.65 -16.30 -6.82
C LYS A 257 -12.76 -16.27 -7.87
N LYS A 258 -13.87 -15.60 -7.58
CA LYS A 258 -15.02 -15.49 -8.48
C LYS A 258 -14.67 -14.79 -9.78
N GLU A 259 -13.90 -13.70 -9.71
CA GLU A 259 -13.49 -12.88 -10.86
C GLU A 259 -12.19 -13.40 -11.51
N ASN A 260 -11.75 -14.62 -11.15
CA ASN A 260 -10.55 -15.30 -11.65
C ASN A 260 -9.27 -14.44 -11.59
N GLN A 261 -9.12 -13.67 -10.51
CA GLN A 261 -7.96 -12.83 -10.23
C GLN A 261 -6.91 -13.59 -9.43
N LYS A 262 -5.66 -13.11 -9.49
CA LYS A 262 -4.54 -13.78 -8.83
C LYS A 262 -4.53 -13.50 -7.31
N ILE A 263 -4.60 -14.58 -6.54
CA ILE A 263 -4.31 -14.58 -5.10
C ILE A 263 -2.93 -15.20 -4.92
N LEU A 264 -2.00 -14.45 -4.34
CA LEU A 264 -0.64 -14.89 -4.03
C LEU A 264 -0.60 -15.65 -2.69
N THR A 265 -1.36 -15.17 -1.71
CA THR A 265 -1.47 -15.80 -0.40
C THR A 265 -2.93 -15.71 0.05
N PRO A 266 -3.63 -16.85 0.19
CA PRO A 266 -4.95 -16.91 0.79
C PRO A 266 -4.93 -16.38 2.23
N LEU A 267 -6.11 -16.20 2.82
CA LEU A 267 -6.25 -15.73 4.20
C LEU A 267 -5.34 -16.51 5.15
N VAL A 268 -4.42 -15.79 5.80
CA VAL A 268 -3.42 -16.37 6.71
C VAL A 268 -3.18 -15.45 7.90
N SER A 269 -2.94 -16.05 9.06
CA SER A 269 -2.52 -15.32 10.27
C SER A 269 -1.00 -15.17 10.30
N LEU A 270 -0.53 -13.96 10.60
CA LEU A 270 0.87 -13.61 10.72
C LEU A 270 1.18 -13.09 12.12
N ASP A 271 2.16 -13.73 12.74
CA ASP A 271 2.66 -13.34 14.06
C ASP A 271 3.83 -12.37 13.91
N THR A 272 3.88 -11.38 14.79
CA THR A 272 5.06 -10.54 15.01
C THR A 272 5.50 -10.73 16.46
N PRO A 273 6.78 -11.06 16.74
CA PRO A 273 7.22 -11.34 18.10
C PRO A 273 6.84 -10.24 19.10
N GLY A 274 6.09 -10.61 20.14
CA GLY A 274 5.65 -9.69 21.19
C GLY A 274 4.56 -8.69 20.78
N LYS A 275 3.94 -8.84 19.60
CA LYS A 275 2.88 -7.95 19.10
C LYS A 275 1.63 -8.74 18.69
N ALA A 276 0.57 -8.00 18.35
CA ALA A 276 -0.69 -8.59 17.91
C ALA A 276 -0.51 -9.43 16.62
N THR A 277 -1.10 -10.62 16.61
CA THR A 277 -1.27 -11.43 15.39
C THR A 277 -2.27 -10.73 14.48
N VAL A 278 -1.92 -10.59 13.20
CA VAL A 278 -2.79 -10.01 12.17
C VAL A 278 -3.21 -11.08 11.18
N GLU A 279 -4.27 -10.82 10.43
CA GLU A 279 -4.65 -11.65 9.29
C GLU A 279 -4.55 -10.87 8.01
N VAL A 280 -4.07 -11.54 6.96
CA VAL A 280 -3.84 -10.92 5.66
C VAL A 280 -4.34 -11.78 4.51
N VAL A 281 -4.65 -11.14 3.39
CA VAL A 281 -4.77 -11.75 2.06
C VAL A 281 -3.82 -10.98 1.14
N ILE A 282 -3.03 -11.71 0.34
CA ILE A 282 -2.11 -11.10 -0.63
C ILE A 282 -2.57 -11.40 -2.05
N LEU A 283 -2.74 -10.35 -2.83
CA LEU A 283 -3.18 -10.37 -4.21
C LEU A 283 -2.05 -9.94 -5.15
N ALA A 284 -2.21 -10.27 -6.43
CA ALA A 284 -1.51 -9.57 -7.51
C ALA A 284 -2.55 -8.91 -8.41
N ASP A 285 -2.30 -7.66 -8.79
CA ASP A 285 -3.11 -6.96 -9.79
C ASP A 285 -2.83 -7.50 -11.21
N PRO A 286 -3.52 -7.01 -12.26
CA PRO A 286 -3.36 -7.52 -13.62
C PRO A 286 -1.93 -7.42 -14.18
N ASP A 287 -1.14 -6.48 -13.67
CA ASP A 287 0.26 -6.27 -14.07
C ASP A 287 1.25 -7.02 -13.15
N GLY A 288 0.79 -7.58 -12.04
CA GLY A 288 1.61 -8.35 -11.10
C GLY A 288 2.01 -7.60 -9.83
N HIS A 289 1.52 -6.37 -9.63
CA HIS A 289 1.81 -5.61 -8.41
C HIS A 289 1.23 -6.31 -7.18
N GLU A 290 2.04 -6.51 -6.16
CA GLU A 290 1.59 -7.16 -4.95
C GLU A 290 0.78 -6.22 -4.06
N ILE A 291 -0.33 -6.73 -3.53
CA ILE A 291 -1.26 -5.99 -2.67
C ILE A 291 -1.50 -6.78 -1.39
N CYS A 292 -1.31 -6.16 -0.23
CA CYS A 292 -1.70 -6.73 1.06
C CYS A 292 -3.01 -6.10 1.54
N PHE A 293 -4.02 -6.90 1.81
CA PHE A 293 -5.14 -6.50 2.68
C PHE A 293 -4.97 -7.10 4.07
N VAL A 294 -5.04 -6.27 5.10
CA VAL A 294 -4.92 -6.67 6.51
C VAL A 294 -6.14 -6.26 7.33
N GLY A 295 -6.51 -7.06 8.34
CA GLY A 295 -7.57 -6.69 9.28
C GLY A 295 -7.18 -5.48 10.14
N ASP A 296 -7.93 -4.38 10.02
CA ASP A 296 -7.61 -3.08 10.64
C ASP A 296 -7.54 -3.16 12.17
N GLU A 297 -8.42 -3.93 12.80
CA GLU A 297 -8.55 -3.98 14.26
C GLU A 297 -7.28 -4.51 14.94
N ALA A 298 -6.70 -5.57 14.38
CA ALA A 298 -5.44 -6.12 14.86
C ALA A 298 -4.25 -5.30 14.36
N PHE A 299 -4.33 -4.75 13.15
CA PHE A 299 -3.25 -3.92 12.59
C PHE A 299 -3.00 -2.67 13.44
N ARG A 300 -4.03 -2.01 13.97
CA ARG A 300 -3.87 -0.86 14.88
C ARG A 300 -3.09 -1.20 16.15
N GLN A 301 -3.27 -2.42 16.67
CA GLN A 301 -2.50 -2.88 17.84
C GLN A 301 -1.06 -3.22 17.45
N LEU A 302 -0.85 -3.85 16.30
CA LEU A 302 0.47 -4.19 15.77
C LEU A 302 1.32 -2.94 15.47
N SER A 303 0.68 -1.93 14.88
CA SER A 303 1.31 -0.72 14.33
C SER A 303 1.47 0.42 15.32
N ALA A 304 1.26 0.14 16.61
CA ALA A 304 1.53 1.11 17.67
C ALA A 304 2.97 1.61 17.58
N MET A 305 3.12 2.94 17.53
CA MET A 305 4.42 3.59 17.45
C MET A 305 5.24 3.29 18.71
N ASP A 306 6.50 2.92 18.51
CA ASP A 306 7.50 2.75 19.56
C ASP A 306 8.26 4.07 19.75
N PRO A 307 8.18 4.72 20.91
CA PRO A 307 8.96 5.93 21.21
C PRO A 307 10.48 5.75 21.06
N ASN A 308 10.97 4.51 21.12
CA ASN A 308 12.37 4.16 20.97
C ASN A 308 12.74 3.69 19.54
N GLY A 309 11.84 3.82 18.56
CA GLY A 309 12.03 3.29 17.21
C GLY A 309 13.40 3.65 16.59
N ASN A 310 13.82 4.91 16.69
CA ASN A 310 15.14 5.34 16.19
C ASN A 310 16.29 4.61 16.91
N ALA A 311 16.24 4.54 18.24
CA ALA A 311 17.27 3.87 19.04
C ALA A 311 17.32 2.36 18.78
N LEU A 312 16.18 1.72 18.51
CA LEU A 312 16.10 0.31 18.14
C LEU A 312 16.80 0.05 16.80
N LEU A 313 16.52 0.86 15.77
CA LEU A 313 17.19 0.74 14.48
C LEU A 313 18.69 1.00 14.61
N ASP A 314 19.11 2.06 15.31
CA ASP A 314 20.52 2.39 15.49
C ASP A 314 21.28 1.24 16.19
N LYS A 315 20.70 0.67 17.24
CA LYS A 315 21.25 -0.51 17.94
C LYS A 315 21.34 -1.74 17.01
N ALA A 316 20.32 -1.98 16.19
CA ALA A 316 20.32 -3.10 15.25
C ALA A 316 21.38 -2.95 14.15
N MET A 317 21.59 -1.71 13.67
CA MET A 317 22.66 -1.40 12.71
C MET A 317 24.06 -1.57 13.33
N GLU A 318 24.27 -1.15 14.58
CA GLU A 318 25.55 -1.34 15.28
C GLU A 318 25.87 -2.83 15.51
N ALA A 319 24.84 -3.61 15.84
CA ALA A 319 24.93 -5.05 16.04
C ALA A 319 25.10 -5.85 14.74
N ASP A 320 24.82 -5.26 13.58
CA ASP A 320 24.95 -5.95 12.30
C ASP A 320 26.41 -6.12 11.87
N LYS A 321 26.89 -7.36 11.99
CA LYS A 321 28.23 -7.78 11.56
C LYS A 321 28.21 -8.52 10.21
N SER A 322 27.12 -8.43 9.44
CA SER A 322 27.00 -9.13 8.15
C SER A 322 28.09 -8.71 7.17
N ASN A 323 28.32 -7.40 6.98
CA ASN A 323 29.36 -6.91 6.07
C ASN A 323 30.75 -7.41 6.47
N GLU A 324 31.08 -7.35 7.77
CA GLU A 324 32.35 -7.87 8.31
C GLU A 324 32.49 -9.38 8.08
N TRP A 325 31.40 -10.13 8.30
CA TRP A 325 31.37 -11.58 8.08
C TRP A 325 31.60 -11.93 6.60
N PHE A 326 30.90 -11.28 5.67
CA PHE A 326 31.07 -11.52 4.24
C PHE A 326 32.50 -11.18 3.78
N ALA A 327 33.04 -10.03 4.21
CA ALA A 327 34.42 -9.63 3.92
C ALA A 327 35.44 -10.63 4.45
N LYS A 328 35.32 -11.09 5.71
CA LYS A 328 36.23 -12.07 6.31
C LYS A 328 36.25 -13.41 5.57
N HIS A 329 35.16 -13.77 4.91
CA HIS A 329 35.04 -15.01 4.13
C HIS A 329 35.30 -14.82 2.63
N ASN A 330 35.79 -13.65 2.19
CA ASN A 330 35.98 -13.31 0.77
C ASN A 330 34.71 -13.55 -0.07
N LYS A 331 33.54 -13.28 0.52
CA LYS A 331 32.23 -13.36 -0.15
C LYS A 331 31.63 -11.97 -0.26
N GLN A 332 30.76 -11.79 -1.24
CA GLN A 332 29.88 -10.61 -1.33
C GLN A 332 28.46 -11.03 -0.95
N LYS A 333 27.67 -10.08 -0.46
CA LYS A 333 26.23 -10.28 -0.31
C LYS A 333 25.62 -10.57 -1.69
N ALA A 334 24.55 -11.34 -1.70
CA ALA A 334 23.87 -11.66 -2.94
C ALA A 334 23.32 -10.37 -3.60
N SER A 335 23.44 -10.30 -4.93
CA SER A 335 22.61 -9.41 -5.75
C SER A 335 21.40 -10.23 -6.16
N ALA A 336 20.21 -9.77 -5.77
CA ALA A 336 18.97 -10.45 -6.06
C ALA A 336 18.40 -10.07 -7.42
#